data_AF-A0A9E3TM74-F1
#
_entry.id   AF-A0A9E3TM74-F1
#
_cell.length_a   1.000
_cell.length_b   1.000
_cell.length_c   1.000
_cell.angle_alpha   90.00
_cell.angle_beta   90.00
_cell.angle_gamma   90.00
#
_symmetry.space_group_name_H-M   'P 1'
#
loop_
_entity.id
_entity.type
_entity.pdbx_description
1 polymer ?
#
loop_
_entity_poly.entity_id
_entity_poly.type
_entity_poly.pdbx_seq_one_letter_code
_entity_poly.pdbx_strand_id
1 'polypeptide(L)'
;MGNGRPYDHPLTDIINHRILTFSETADDLIRQIALLIPPQKIDEYVNWQSPPPIAEFEAELRTILTQLRDNATEPTDEREPE
;
A
#
# COMPACT_ATOMS: atom_id res chain seq x y z
N MET A 1 4.00 14.18 -10.99
CA MET A 1 2.71 13.47 -10.84
C MET A 1 2.31 12.97 -12.20
N GLY A 2 2.20 11.65 -12.31
CA GLY A 2 1.84 10.97 -13.54
C GLY A 2 0.44 11.36 -14.04
N ASN A 3 0.24 11.38 -15.35
CA ASN A 3 -1.02 11.83 -15.99
C ASN A 3 -2.17 10.80 -15.89
N GLY A 4 -2.07 9.79 -15.00
CA GLY A 4 -3.10 8.77 -14.81
C GLY A 4 -3.28 7.82 -15.99
N ARG A 5 -2.34 7.83 -16.94
CA ARG A 5 -2.34 6.92 -18.09
C ARG A 5 -1.96 5.51 -17.64
N PRO A 6 -2.43 4.47 -18.32
CA PRO A 6 -1.91 3.11 -18.08
C PRO A 6 -0.40 3.09 -18.35
N TYR A 7 0.34 2.33 -17.53
CA TYR A 7 1.80 2.19 -17.48
C TYR A 7 2.59 3.43 -17.01
N ASP A 8 1.91 4.41 -16.45
CA ASP A 8 2.50 5.69 -16.04
C ASP A 8 2.98 5.65 -14.58
N HIS A 9 2.32 4.86 -13.73
CA HIS A 9 2.73 4.67 -12.35
C HIS A 9 2.27 3.32 -11.82
N PRO A 10 3.16 2.48 -11.25
CA PRO A 10 2.83 1.12 -10.82
C PRO A 10 1.64 1.09 -9.85
N LEU A 11 1.57 2.02 -8.91
CA LEU A 11 0.41 2.17 -8.03
C LEU A 11 -0.92 2.40 -8.77
N THR A 12 -0.92 3.30 -9.76
CA THR A 12 -2.12 3.61 -10.56
C THR A 12 -2.49 2.42 -11.43
N ASP A 13 -1.49 1.72 -11.96
CA ASP A 13 -1.67 0.51 -12.76
C ASP A 13 -2.31 -0.61 -11.96
N ILE A 14 -1.86 -0.81 -10.72
CA ILE A 14 -2.40 -1.84 -9.82
C ILE A 14 -3.82 -1.49 -9.36
N ILE A 15 -4.07 -0.24 -8.99
CA ILE A 15 -5.35 0.20 -8.38
C ILE A 15 -6.42 0.50 -9.44
N ASN A 16 -6.10 1.35 -10.43
CA ASN A 16 -7.08 1.86 -11.39
C ASN A 16 -7.18 1.00 -12.64
N HIS A 17 -6.05 0.52 -13.16
CA HIS A 17 -6.02 -0.26 -14.41
C HIS A 17 -6.03 -1.78 -14.19
N ARG A 18 -5.86 -2.22 -12.94
CA ARG A 18 -5.75 -3.64 -12.53
C ARG A 18 -4.71 -4.45 -13.32
N ILE A 19 -3.63 -3.80 -13.71
CA ILE A 19 -2.53 -4.41 -14.45
C ILE A 19 -1.61 -5.15 -13.47
N LEU A 20 -1.27 -6.40 -13.80
CA LEU A 20 -0.30 -7.18 -13.05
C LEU A 20 1.10 -6.56 -13.19
N THR A 21 1.63 -6.00 -12.10
CA THR A 21 2.88 -5.24 -12.11
C THR A 21 4.01 -5.99 -11.42
N PHE A 22 3.74 -6.60 -10.26
CA PHE A 22 4.73 -7.35 -9.48
C PHE A 22 4.40 -8.84 -9.42
N SER A 23 3.41 -9.19 -8.60
CA SER A 23 2.86 -10.53 -8.43
C SER A 23 1.40 -10.40 -8.07
N GLU A 24 0.60 -11.44 -8.30
CA GLU A 24 -0.83 -11.40 -7.96
C GLU A 24 -1.02 -11.12 -6.45
N THR A 25 -0.17 -11.71 -5.61
CA THR A 25 -0.18 -11.51 -4.16
C THR A 25 0.19 -10.08 -3.77
N ALA A 26 1.30 -9.54 -4.30
CA ALA A 26 1.76 -8.20 -3.96
C ALA A 26 0.77 -7.13 -4.44
N ASP A 27 0.25 -7.27 -5.66
CA ASP A 27 -0.71 -6.34 -6.23
C ASP A 27 -2.03 -6.35 -5.44
N ASP A 28 -2.48 -7.52 -4.97
CA ASP A 28 -3.65 -7.64 -4.10
C ASP A 28 -3.42 -6.97 -2.73
N LEU A 29 -2.26 -7.17 -2.11
CA LEU A 29 -1.90 -6.51 -0.85
C LEU A 29 -1.88 -4.98 -1.00
N ILE A 30 -1.32 -4.46 -2.09
CA ILE A 30 -1.31 -3.02 -2.38
C ILE A 30 -2.74 -2.48 -2.52
N ARG A 31 -3.63 -3.22 -3.18
CA ARG A 31 -5.06 -2.84 -3.26
C ARG A 31 -5.71 -2.82 -1.89
N GLN A 32 -5.45 -3.81 -1.04
CA GLN A 32 -5.99 -3.83 0.33
C GLN A 32 -5.48 -2.65 1.16
N ILE A 33 -4.19 -2.32 1.07
CA ILE A 33 -3.61 -1.14 1.73
C ILE A 33 -4.27 0.14 1.22
N ALA A 34 -4.54 0.25 -0.08
CA ALA A 34 -5.22 1.40 -0.69
C ALA A 34 -6.67 1.59 -0.26
N LEU A 35 -7.29 0.58 0.35
CA LEU A 35 -8.60 0.72 1.00
C LEU A 35 -8.50 1.36 2.39
N LEU A 36 -7.34 1.27 3.03
CA LEU A 36 -7.11 1.78 4.40
C LEU A 36 -6.48 3.16 4.40
N ILE A 37 -5.56 3.43 3.47
CA ILE A 37 -4.84 4.71 3.36
C ILE A 37 -4.91 5.26 1.93
N PRO A 38 -4.84 6.59 1.76
CA PRO A 38 -4.85 7.19 0.43
C PRO A 38 -3.60 6.73 -0.37
N PRO A 39 -3.71 6.57 -1.70
CA PRO A 39 -2.62 6.07 -2.55
C PRO A 39 -1.31 6.84 -2.40
N GLN A 40 -1.41 8.16 -2.20
CA GLN A 40 -0.26 9.05 -2.00
C GLN A 40 0.60 8.64 -0.80
N LYS A 41 -0.01 8.06 0.24
CA LYS A 41 0.69 7.54 1.42
C LYS A 41 1.41 6.24 1.13
N ILE A 42 0.88 5.40 0.25
CA ILE A 42 1.50 4.12 -0.14
C ILE A 42 2.86 4.37 -0.80
N ASP A 43 2.97 5.46 -1.56
CA ASP A 43 4.23 5.92 -2.16
C ASP A 43 5.33 6.18 -1.12
N GLU A 44 4.97 6.56 0.11
CA GLU A 44 5.92 6.77 1.20
C GLU A 44 6.41 5.44 1.80
N TYR A 45 5.64 4.36 1.68
CA TYR A 45 5.99 3.04 2.21
C TYR A 45 6.68 2.14 1.18
N VAL A 46 6.49 2.41 -0.12
CA VAL A 46 6.90 1.52 -1.20
C VAL A 46 7.89 2.23 -2.11
N ASN A 47 9.09 1.66 -2.25
CA ASN A 47 10.05 2.12 -3.24
C ASN A 47 9.77 1.47 -4.61
N TRP A 48 9.07 2.18 -5.48
CA TRP A 48 8.72 1.70 -6.82
C TRP A 48 9.88 1.61 -7.81
N GLN A 49 10.96 2.39 -7.61
CA GLN A 49 12.10 2.42 -8.53
C GLN A 49 13.03 1.23 -8.34
N SER A 50 13.16 0.78 -7.09
CA SER A 50 14.01 -0.35 -6.73
C SER A 50 13.31 -1.19 -5.67
N PRO A 51 12.22 -1.89 -6.06
CA PRO A 51 11.50 -2.75 -5.14
C PRO A 51 12.41 -3.90 -4.67
N PRO A 52 12.27 -4.34 -3.41
CA PRO A 52 12.99 -5.51 -2.93
C PRO A 52 12.54 -6.79 -3.67
N PRO A 53 13.24 -7.91 -3.48
CA PRO A 53 12.81 -9.20 -4.01
C PRO A 53 11.35 -9.49 -3.64
N ILE A 54 10.58 -10.07 -4.57
CA ILE A 54 9.12 -10.20 -4.44
C ILE A 54 8.69 -10.85 -3.11
N ALA A 55 9.45 -11.82 -2.60
CA ALA A 55 9.15 -12.49 -1.34
C ALA A 55 9.30 -11.55 -0.13
N GLU A 56 10.31 -10.68 -0.12
CA GLU A 56 10.50 -9.67 0.92
C GLU A 56 9.46 -8.57 0.78
N PHE A 57 9.18 -8.15 -0.45
CA PHE A 57 8.18 -7.14 -0.75
C PHE A 57 6.78 -7.55 -0.27
N GLU A 58 6.37 -8.80 -0.54
CA GLU A 58 5.11 -9.36 -0.03
C GLU A 58 5.06 -9.39 1.51
N ALA A 59 6.17 -9.68 2.17
CA ALA A 59 6.27 -9.70 3.63
C ALA A 59 6.16 -8.28 4.23
N GLU A 60 6.80 -7.29 3.62
CA GLU A 60 6.70 -5.89 4.02
C GLU A 60 5.27 -5.36 3.85
N LEU A 61 4.65 -5.58 2.68
CA LEU A 61 3.26 -5.19 2.42
C LEU A 61 2.28 -5.82 3.40
N ARG A 62 2.48 -7.10 3.76
CA ARG A 62 1.67 -7.76 4.82
C ARG A 62 1.86 -7.11 6.18
N THR A 63 3.08 -6.74 6.53
CA THR A 63 3.37 -6.04 7.78
C THR A 63 2.67 -4.69 7.82
N ILE A 64 2.79 -3.90 6.76
CA ILE A 64 2.12 -2.60 6.62
C ILE A 64 0.60 -2.76 6.71
N LEU A 65 0.02 -3.71 5.97
CA LEU A 65 -1.41 -3.97 6.01
C LEU A 65 -1.87 -4.35 7.42
N THR A 66 -1.10 -5.18 8.13
CA THR A 66 -1.41 -5.59 9.50
C THR A 66 -1.35 -4.40 10.45
N GLN A 67 -0.30 -3.58 10.38
CA GLN A 67 -0.16 -2.37 11.19
C GLN A 67 -1.29 -1.38 10.94
N LEU A 68 -1.66 -1.14 9.68
CA LEU A 68 -2.76 -0.25 9.33
C LEU A 68 -4.11 -0.76 9.82
N ARG A 69 -4.33 -2.08 9.76
CA ARG A 69 -5.53 -2.69 10.33
C ARG A 69 -5.55 -2.56 11.85
N ASP A 70 -4.42 -2.82 12.52
CA ASP A 70 -4.31 -2.74 13.98
C ASP A 70 -4.57 -1.30 14.48
N ASN A 71 -3.91 -0.31 13.86
CA ASN A 71 -4.12 1.12 14.13
C ASN A 71 -5.55 1.58 13.82
N ALA A 72 -6.24 0.97 12.85
CA ALA A 72 -7.65 1.26 12.58
C ALA A 72 -8.59 0.65 13.64
N THR A 73 -8.12 -0.31 14.44
CA THR A 73 -8.88 -0.95 15.53
C THR A 73 -8.63 -0.33 16.90
N GLU A 74 -7.54 0.43 17.07
CA GLU A 74 -7.31 1.24 18.25
C GLU A 74 -8.06 2.57 18.10
N PRO A 75 -9.23 2.77 18.75
CA PRO A 75 -9.71 4.13 18.95
C PRO A 75 -8.63 4.85 19.74
N THR A 76 -8.27 6.04 19.31
CA THR A 76 -7.41 6.95 20.05
C THR A 76 -7.99 7.06 21.46
N ASP A 77 -7.44 6.31 22.43
CA ASP A 77 -7.72 6.48 23.85
C ASP A 77 -6.95 7.74 24.25
N GLU A 78 -7.48 8.88 23.80
CA GLU A 78 -7.17 10.21 24.31
C GLU A 78 -7.73 10.28 25.73
N ARG A 79 -7.20 9.48 26.66
CA ARG A 79 -7.39 9.72 28.08
C ARG A 79 -6.39 10.77 28.51
N GLU A 80 -6.80 12.01 28.31
CA GLU A 80 -6.24 13.16 29.03
C GLU A 80 -6.21 12.83 30.54
N PRO A 81 -5.08 13.02 31.23
CA PRO A 81 -5.05 12.89 32.68
C PRO A 81 -5.66 14.16 33.31
N GLU A 82 -6.82 14.02 33.96
CA GLU A 82 -7.35 14.97 34.96
C GLU A 82 -7.04 14.50 36.38
#